data_AF-A0A1M3HNI6-F1
#
_entry.id   AF-A0A1M3HNI6-F1
#
_cell.length_a   1.000
_cell.length_b   1.000
_cell.length_c   1.000
_cell.angle_alpha   90.00
_cell.angle_beta   90.00
_cell.angle_gamma   90.00
#
_symmetry.space_group_name_H-M   'P 1'
#
loop_
_entity.id
_entity.type
_entity.pdbx_description
1 polymer ?
#
loop_
_entity_poly.entity_id
_entity_poly.type
_entity_poly.pdbx_seq_one_letter_code
_entity_poly.pdbx_strand_id
1 'polypeptide(L)'
;MLIGAAILSFAVGVAATGYVAWQGGLDFLPGFDKTAPEAPPSDGRQLLLASQQDASAASGAQAVQKMEQVAEQQGGIEARVVALEQRLDQLSLQAQSVAGNSARSEALLIAFSTRRAIERGRELGGLADQLKLRFGDAHPNAVRIVIEAAKTPVTLDQLVARLDGLSPELMDTSGGRLSWTQIKRELSELFIVRHEATPSPQPVKRMERARMFLETGRIAAAAAEVSNLPGADSAPARRWIADARRYAAAQDALDLLETTAISDEARLRDGQGRPVMQPSPVKP
;
A
#
# COMPACT_ATOMS: atom_id res chain seq x y z
N MET A 1 -16.99 -1.24 -28.88
CA MET A 1 -17.68 -0.23 -29.70
C MET A 1 -17.93 1.11 -28.98
N LEU A 2 -17.90 1.19 -27.64
CA LEU A 2 -18.14 2.47 -26.92
C LEU A 2 -17.03 3.52 -27.06
N ILE A 3 -15.75 3.11 -27.18
CA ILE A 3 -14.63 4.04 -27.32
C ILE A 3 -14.64 4.75 -28.69
N GLY A 4 -15.10 4.08 -29.74
CA GLY A 4 -15.23 4.68 -31.08
C GLY A 4 -16.29 5.77 -31.15
N ALA A 5 -17.39 5.64 -30.40
CA ALA A 5 -18.46 6.63 -30.34
C ALA A 5 -18.05 7.91 -29.59
N ALA A 6 -17.19 7.79 -28.57
CA ALA A 6 -16.68 8.93 -27.80
C ALA A 6 -15.70 9.80 -28.63
N ILE A 7 -14.87 9.18 -29.47
CA ILE A 7 -13.93 9.91 -30.33
C ILE A 7 -14.67 10.61 -31.47
N LEU A 8 -15.70 9.98 -32.04
CA LEU A 8 -16.49 10.56 -33.11
C LEU A 8 -17.29 11.80 -32.65
N SER A 9 -17.86 11.76 -31.45
CA SER A 9 -18.61 12.89 -30.89
C SER A 9 -17.72 14.09 -30.55
N PHE A 10 -16.50 13.88 -30.08
CA PHE A 10 -15.53 14.95 -29.85
C PHE A 10 -15.10 15.65 -31.14
N ALA A 11 -14.85 14.88 -32.21
CA ALA A 11 -14.46 15.44 -33.50
C ALA A 11 -15.55 16.31 -34.15
N VAL A 12 -16.82 15.93 -34.00
CA VAL A 12 -17.97 16.70 -34.51
C VAL A 12 -18.13 18.03 -33.76
N GLY A 13 -17.90 18.04 -32.44
CA GLY A 13 -17.96 19.26 -31.63
C GLY A 13 -16.91 20.30 -32.06
N VAL A 14 -15.66 19.87 -32.24
CA VAL A 14 -14.56 20.76 -32.66
C VAL A 14 -14.80 21.32 -34.07
N ALA A 15 -15.33 20.50 -34.99
CA ALA A 15 -15.65 20.94 -36.34
C ALA A 15 -16.79 21.98 -36.36
N ALA A 16 -17.81 21.82 -35.52
CA ALA A 16 -18.92 22.77 -35.42
C ALA A 16 -18.47 24.13 -34.87
N THR A 17 -17.63 24.16 -33.84
CA THR A 17 -17.12 25.41 -33.27
C THR A 17 -16.20 26.15 -34.24
N GLY A 18 -15.36 25.42 -34.98
CA GLY A 18 -14.51 26.00 -36.03
C GLY A 18 -15.30 26.59 -37.19
N TYR A 19 -16.39 25.95 -37.61
CA TYR A 19 -17.24 26.41 -38.71
C TYR A 19 -17.98 27.72 -38.39
N VAL A 20 -18.48 27.88 -37.16
CA VAL A 20 -19.17 29.10 -36.72
C VAL A 20 -18.21 30.29 -36.64
N ALA A 21 -16.96 30.06 -36.19
CA ALA A 21 -15.94 31.11 -36.18
C ALA A 21 -15.52 31.56 -37.60
N TRP A 22 -15.58 30.65 -38.58
CA TRP A 22 -15.21 30.95 -39.96
C TRP A 22 -16.29 31.70 -40.76
N GLN A 23 -17.56 31.62 -40.35
CA GLN A 23 -18.68 32.35 -40.99
C GLN A 23 -18.92 33.77 -40.46
N GLY A 24 -18.04 34.30 -39.60
CA GLY A 24 -18.00 35.74 -39.30
C GLY A 24 -19.04 36.25 -38.29
N GLY A 25 -19.55 35.41 -37.39
CA GLY A 25 -20.56 35.80 -36.40
C GLY A 25 -20.05 35.81 -34.95
N LEU A 26 -19.51 36.93 -34.49
CA LEU A 26 -19.42 37.26 -33.06
C LEU A 26 -20.22 38.54 -32.73
N ASP A 27 -21.33 38.76 -33.44
CA ASP A 27 -22.28 39.87 -33.25
C ASP A 27 -23.14 39.74 -31.98
N PHE A 28 -22.87 38.78 -31.10
CA PHE A 28 -23.53 38.64 -29.80
C PHE A 28 -22.75 39.28 -28.64
N LEU A 29 -21.61 39.92 -28.92
CA LEU A 29 -20.86 40.69 -27.93
C LEU A 29 -21.30 42.16 -27.99
N PRO A 30 -21.97 42.70 -26.96
CA PRO A 30 -22.34 44.10 -26.94
C PRO A 30 -21.07 44.93 -26.68
N GLY A 31 -20.69 45.83 -27.61
CA GLY A 31 -19.64 46.81 -27.31
C GLY A 31 -18.82 47.40 -28.45
N PHE A 32 -19.09 47.12 -29.73
CA PHE A 32 -18.32 47.71 -30.82
C PHE A 32 -19.18 48.37 -31.91
N ASP A 33 -20.11 49.23 -31.50
CA ASP A 33 -20.65 50.25 -32.40
C ASP A 33 -19.63 51.39 -32.55
N LYS A 34 -18.94 51.44 -33.68
CA LYS A 34 -18.27 52.66 -34.15
C LYS A 34 -19.28 53.50 -34.91
N THR A 35 -20.04 54.32 -34.19
CA THR A 35 -20.71 55.49 -34.78
C THR A 35 -19.78 56.69 -34.64
N ALA A 36 -19.19 57.12 -35.75
CA ALA A 36 -18.51 58.41 -35.84
C ALA A 36 -19.55 59.51 -36.14
N PRO A 37 -19.67 60.57 -35.32
CA PRO A 37 -20.47 61.74 -35.67
C PRO A 37 -19.63 62.72 -36.49
N GLU A 38 -20.22 63.18 -37.60
CA GLU A 38 -19.76 64.27 -38.44
C GLU A 38 -20.01 65.63 -37.76
N ALA A 39 -19.06 66.56 -37.85
CA ALA A 39 -19.13 67.89 -37.24
C ALA A 39 -19.07 69.00 -38.32
N PRO A 40 -19.90 70.05 -38.24
CA PRO A 40 -19.69 71.29 -38.98
C PRO A 40 -18.95 72.35 -38.12
N PRO A 41 -18.35 73.40 -38.73
CA PRO A 41 -17.51 74.36 -38.02
C PRO A 41 -18.24 75.66 -37.67
N SER A 42 -18.00 76.25 -36.49
CA SER A 42 -17.92 77.71 -36.28
C SER A 42 -17.35 78.11 -34.90
N ASP A 43 -16.32 78.97 -34.95
CA ASP A 43 -15.99 80.13 -34.09
C ASP A 43 -15.87 80.00 -32.56
N GLY A 44 -14.67 79.69 -32.10
CA GLY A 44 -13.69 80.72 -31.72
C GLY A 44 -14.05 81.78 -30.66
N ARG A 45 -13.43 81.61 -29.48
CA ARG A 45 -12.66 82.62 -28.71
C ARG A 45 -13.17 83.27 -27.43
N GLN A 46 -14.35 82.96 -26.88
CA GLN A 46 -14.74 83.54 -25.57
C GLN A 46 -14.87 82.57 -24.37
N LEU A 47 -14.68 81.26 -24.57
CA LEU A 47 -14.75 80.29 -23.46
C LEU A 47 -13.38 79.86 -22.89
N LEU A 48 -12.27 80.35 -23.45
CA LEU A 48 -10.93 79.80 -23.20
C LEU A 48 -10.32 80.09 -21.82
N LEU A 49 -10.75 81.16 -21.12
CA LEU A 49 -10.17 81.48 -19.80
C LEU A 49 -10.95 80.92 -18.60
N ALA A 50 -12.25 80.66 -18.72
CA ALA A 50 -13.01 79.95 -17.68
C ALA A 50 -12.86 78.42 -17.77
N SER A 51 -12.75 77.88 -18.99
CA SER A 51 -12.61 76.44 -19.21
C SER A 51 -11.24 75.87 -18.82
N GLN A 52 -10.21 76.70 -18.68
CA GLN A 52 -8.85 76.24 -18.37
C GLN A 52 -8.65 75.93 -16.87
N GLN A 53 -9.38 76.61 -15.98
CA GLN A 53 -9.39 76.29 -14.54
C GLN A 53 -10.26 75.06 -14.24
N ASP A 54 -11.43 74.95 -14.86
CA ASP A 54 -12.31 73.77 -14.74
C ASP A 54 -11.72 72.52 -15.39
N ALA A 55 -11.00 72.64 -16.52
CA ALA A 55 -10.31 71.49 -17.14
C ALA A 55 -9.11 70.99 -16.31
N SER A 56 -8.44 71.84 -15.53
CA SER A 56 -7.35 71.42 -14.65
C SER A 56 -7.87 70.70 -13.39
N ALA A 57 -8.98 71.17 -12.82
CA ALA A 57 -9.65 70.52 -11.68
C ALA A 57 -10.34 69.22 -12.10
N ALA A 58 -10.97 69.18 -13.28
CA ALA A 58 -11.56 67.98 -13.85
C ALA A 58 -10.52 66.92 -14.23
N SER A 59 -9.34 67.31 -14.75
CA SER A 59 -8.27 66.35 -15.05
C SER A 59 -7.59 65.79 -13.78
N GLY A 60 -7.46 66.60 -12.72
CA GLY A 60 -7.02 66.14 -11.40
C GLY A 60 -8.00 65.15 -10.77
N ALA A 61 -9.30 65.43 -10.82
CA ALA A 61 -10.34 64.52 -10.32
C ALA A 61 -10.37 63.19 -11.09
N GLN A 62 -10.19 63.22 -12.42
CA GLN A 62 -10.10 62.01 -13.25
C GLN A 62 -8.83 61.19 -12.98
N ALA A 63 -7.71 61.84 -12.65
CA ALA A 63 -6.47 61.16 -12.27
C ALA A 63 -6.60 60.46 -10.91
N VAL A 64 -7.25 61.09 -9.93
CA VAL A 64 -7.56 60.49 -8.63
C VAL A 64 -8.52 59.31 -8.79
N GLN A 65 -9.59 59.46 -9.56
CA GLN A 65 -10.52 58.35 -9.86
C GLN A 65 -9.84 57.17 -10.56
N LYS A 66 -8.91 57.43 -11.49
CA LYS A 66 -8.10 56.36 -12.11
C LYS A 66 -7.14 55.70 -11.12
N MET A 67 -6.50 56.46 -10.23
CA MET A 67 -5.65 55.88 -9.19
C MET A 67 -6.46 55.03 -8.20
N GLU A 68 -7.67 55.45 -7.85
CA GLU A 68 -8.57 54.72 -6.96
C GLU A 68 -9.09 53.43 -7.61
N GLN A 69 -9.45 53.47 -8.91
CA GLN A 69 -9.77 52.26 -9.69
C GLN A 69 -8.59 51.30 -9.82
N VAL A 70 -7.35 51.82 -9.98
CA VAL A 70 -6.15 50.98 -10.02
C VAL A 70 -5.86 50.39 -8.64
N ALA A 71 -6.07 51.12 -7.55
CA ALA A 71 -5.91 50.63 -6.18
C ALA A 71 -6.95 49.54 -5.84
N GLU A 72 -8.21 49.72 -6.24
CA GLU A 72 -9.26 48.69 -6.11
C GLU A 72 -8.95 47.43 -6.92
N GLN A 73 -8.42 47.58 -8.15
CA GLN A 73 -7.98 46.45 -8.97
C GLN A 73 -6.78 45.73 -8.37
N GLN A 74 -5.83 46.45 -7.78
CA GLN A 74 -4.67 45.87 -7.09
C GLN A 74 -5.08 45.08 -5.84
N GLY A 75 -5.95 45.64 -4.99
CA GLY A 75 -6.50 44.93 -3.83
C GLY A 75 -7.33 43.69 -4.24
N GLY A 76 -8.00 43.74 -5.39
CA GLY A 76 -8.69 42.60 -5.99
C GLY A 76 -7.74 41.49 -6.50
N ILE A 77 -6.55 41.83 -6.96
CA ILE A 77 -5.52 40.86 -7.38
C ILE A 77 -4.90 40.19 -6.15
N GLU A 78 -4.55 40.97 -5.12
CA GLU A 78 -4.02 40.46 -3.86
C GLU A 78 -4.98 39.45 -3.20
N ALA A 79 -6.27 39.78 -3.14
CA ALA A 79 -7.30 38.87 -2.63
C ALA A 79 -7.39 37.56 -3.45
N ARG A 80 -7.23 37.62 -4.77
CA ARG A 80 -7.20 36.42 -5.64
C ARG A 80 -5.94 35.59 -5.43
N VAL A 81 -4.79 36.22 -5.23
CA VAL A 81 -3.53 35.52 -4.92
C VAL A 81 -3.68 34.75 -3.61
N VAL A 82 -4.17 35.39 -2.54
CA VAL A 82 -4.43 34.72 -1.26
C VAL A 82 -5.42 33.56 -1.41
N ALA A 83 -6.50 33.74 -2.19
CA ALA A 83 -7.46 32.66 -2.45
C ALA A 83 -6.86 31.49 -3.26
N LEU A 84 -5.95 31.78 -4.20
CA LEU A 84 -5.21 30.76 -4.95
C LEU A 84 -4.21 30.01 -4.08
N GLU A 85 -3.49 30.70 -3.19
CA GLU A 85 -2.60 30.10 -2.21
C GLU A 85 -3.35 29.14 -1.29
N GLN A 86 -4.48 29.58 -0.72
CA GLN A 86 -5.34 28.73 0.10
C GLN A 86 -5.86 27.49 -0.65
N ARG A 87 -6.24 27.65 -1.93
CA ARG A 87 -6.70 26.55 -2.77
C ARG A 87 -5.57 25.58 -3.11
N LEU A 88 -4.35 26.08 -3.34
CA LEU A 88 -3.16 25.26 -3.56
C LEU A 88 -2.80 24.46 -2.31
N ASP A 89 -2.89 25.06 -1.13
CA ASP A 89 -2.67 24.36 0.14
C ASP A 89 -3.70 23.24 0.35
N GLN A 90 -4.98 23.52 0.10
CA GLN A 90 -6.03 22.50 0.15
C GLN A 90 -5.80 21.38 -0.87
N LEU A 91 -5.41 21.72 -2.11
CA LEU A 91 -5.11 20.75 -3.16
C LEU A 91 -3.89 19.90 -2.81
N SER A 92 -2.86 20.51 -2.22
CA SER A 92 -1.66 19.82 -1.75
C SER A 92 -1.99 18.80 -0.66
N LEU A 93 -2.80 19.19 0.34
CA LEU A 93 -3.28 18.29 1.39
C LEU A 93 -4.14 17.15 0.81
N GLN A 94 -5.01 17.45 -0.16
CA GLN A 94 -5.83 16.43 -0.83
C GLN A 94 -4.97 15.49 -1.70
N ALA A 95 -3.97 16.00 -2.42
CA ALA A 95 -3.06 15.19 -3.21
C ALA A 95 -2.24 14.26 -2.32
N GLN A 96 -1.77 14.76 -1.17
CA GLN A 96 -1.05 13.95 -0.19
C GLN A 96 -1.95 12.86 0.40
N SER A 97 -3.24 13.14 0.62
CA SER A 97 -4.18 12.13 1.13
C SER A 97 -4.53 11.04 0.13
N VAL A 98 -4.70 11.41 -1.14
CA VAL A 98 -4.89 10.45 -2.23
C VAL A 98 -3.64 9.57 -2.40
N ALA A 99 -2.45 10.18 -2.35
CA ALA A 99 -1.19 9.46 -2.44
C ALA A 99 -1.01 8.46 -1.28
N GLY A 100 -1.32 8.86 -0.04
CA GLY A 100 -1.28 7.98 1.13
C GLY A 100 -2.24 6.79 1.00
N ASN A 101 -3.49 7.03 0.61
CA ASN A 101 -4.49 5.97 0.41
C ASN A 101 -4.09 5.00 -0.72
N SER A 102 -3.48 5.50 -1.80
CA SER A 102 -2.94 4.66 -2.88
C SER A 102 -1.80 3.79 -2.37
N ALA A 103 -0.84 4.37 -1.64
CA ALA A 103 0.29 3.63 -1.09
C ALA A 103 -0.17 2.51 -0.12
N ARG A 104 -1.19 2.78 0.70
CA ARG A 104 -1.80 1.79 1.59
C ARG A 104 -2.42 0.63 0.83
N SER A 105 -3.23 0.94 -0.19
CA SER A 105 -3.91 -0.07 -1.02
C SER A 105 -2.90 -0.95 -1.74
N GLU A 106 -1.79 -0.36 -2.20
CA GLU A 106 -0.72 -1.09 -2.85
C GLU A 106 0.08 -1.96 -1.86
N ALA A 107 0.37 -1.45 -0.67
CA ALA A 107 1.02 -2.22 0.39
C ALA A 107 0.19 -3.45 0.77
N LEU A 108 -1.13 -3.30 0.91
CA LEU A 108 -2.05 -4.41 1.16
C LEU A 108 -2.08 -5.42 0.00
N LEU A 109 -2.09 -4.96 -1.24
CA LEU A 109 -2.05 -5.84 -2.41
C LEU A 109 -0.75 -6.64 -2.47
N ILE A 110 0.39 -6.01 -2.18
CA ILE A 110 1.69 -6.68 -2.13
C ILE A 110 1.72 -7.71 -0.99
N ALA A 111 1.24 -7.36 0.20
CA ALA A 111 1.18 -8.29 1.33
C ALA A 111 0.28 -9.50 1.02
N PHE A 112 -0.94 -9.27 0.51
CA PHE A 112 -1.89 -10.33 0.16
C PHE A 112 -1.39 -11.21 -0.99
N SER A 113 -0.80 -10.62 -2.04
CA SER A 113 -0.23 -11.39 -3.15
C SER A 113 0.97 -12.24 -2.71
N THR A 114 1.76 -11.73 -1.77
CA THR A 114 2.85 -12.47 -1.14
C THR A 114 2.33 -13.63 -0.29
N ARG A 115 1.36 -13.41 0.60
CA ARG A 115 0.72 -14.48 1.38
C ARG A 115 0.23 -15.58 0.47
N ARG A 116 -0.52 -15.22 -0.58
CA ARG A 116 -1.03 -16.18 -1.55
C ARG A 116 0.08 -16.90 -2.33
N ALA A 117 1.22 -16.26 -2.57
CA ALA A 117 2.37 -16.93 -3.19
C ALA A 117 2.98 -17.98 -2.26
N ILE A 118 3.20 -17.64 -0.99
CA ILE A 118 3.71 -18.56 0.05
C ILE A 118 2.76 -19.75 0.26
N GLU A 119 1.46 -19.50 0.41
CA GLU A 119 0.46 -20.56 0.60
C GLU A 119 0.39 -21.54 -0.57
N ARG A 120 0.56 -21.03 -1.80
CA ARG A 120 0.64 -21.87 -3.01
C ARG A 120 2.01 -22.49 -3.24
N GLY A 121 3.00 -22.22 -2.39
CA GLY A 121 4.37 -22.72 -2.55
C GLY A 121 5.06 -22.19 -3.81
N ARG A 122 4.79 -20.95 -4.21
CA ARG A 122 5.44 -20.28 -5.35
C ARG A 122 6.55 -19.36 -4.88
N GLU A 123 7.59 -19.26 -5.69
CA GLU A 123 8.60 -18.20 -5.53
C GLU A 123 7.96 -16.82 -5.70
N LEU A 124 8.53 -15.80 -5.03
CA LEU A 124 7.98 -14.45 -5.05
C LEU A 124 8.22 -13.71 -6.37
N GLY A 125 9.29 -14.04 -7.10
CA GLY A 125 9.72 -13.27 -8.26
C GLY A 125 9.83 -11.78 -7.93
N GLY A 126 9.25 -10.91 -8.78
CA GLY A 126 9.26 -9.46 -8.58
C GLY A 126 8.57 -8.98 -7.29
N LEU A 127 7.74 -9.79 -6.63
CA LEU A 127 7.14 -9.42 -5.33
C LEU A 127 8.21 -9.27 -4.23
N ALA A 128 9.33 -9.98 -4.33
CA ALA A 128 10.42 -9.86 -3.36
C ALA A 128 11.03 -8.45 -3.37
N ASP A 129 11.17 -7.82 -4.54
CA ASP A 129 11.71 -6.47 -4.65
C ASP A 129 10.68 -5.42 -4.24
N GLN A 130 9.40 -5.66 -4.53
CA GLN A 130 8.31 -4.83 -4.04
C GLN A 130 8.24 -4.85 -2.50
N LEU A 131 8.38 -6.01 -1.86
CA LEU A 131 8.44 -6.12 -0.39
C LEU A 131 9.61 -5.32 0.19
N LYS A 132 10.81 -5.45 -0.38
CA LYS A 132 11.99 -4.70 0.07
C LYS A 132 11.78 -3.20 -0.08
N LEU A 133 11.27 -2.76 -1.23
CA LEU A 133 11.01 -1.35 -1.49
C LEU A 133 10.02 -0.75 -0.50
N ARG A 134 8.94 -1.48 -0.19
CA ARG A 134 7.82 -0.96 0.60
C ARG A 134 7.98 -1.10 2.10
N PHE A 135 8.45 -2.26 2.53
CA PHE A 135 8.50 -2.65 3.92
C PHE A 135 9.92 -2.79 4.46
N GLY A 136 10.95 -2.68 3.61
CA GLY A 136 12.34 -2.89 4.01
C GLY A 136 12.82 -1.94 5.10
N ASP A 137 12.37 -0.69 5.10
CA ASP A 137 12.73 0.29 6.14
C ASP A 137 11.96 0.09 7.45
N ALA A 138 10.70 -0.34 7.35
CA ALA A 138 9.82 -0.53 8.50
C ALA A 138 10.08 -1.87 9.22
N HIS A 139 10.17 -2.96 8.45
CA HIS A 139 10.28 -4.33 8.95
C HIS A 139 11.32 -5.15 8.16
N PRO A 140 12.62 -4.77 8.19
CA PRO A 140 13.67 -5.46 7.43
C PRO A 140 13.75 -6.95 7.78
N ASN A 141 13.52 -7.30 9.05
CA ASN A 141 13.55 -8.68 9.52
C ASN A 141 12.37 -9.50 8.96
N ALA A 142 11.15 -8.96 8.97
CA ALA A 142 9.97 -9.65 8.46
C ALA A 142 10.09 -9.90 6.95
N VAL A 143 10.51 -8.88 6.20
CA VAL A 143 10.78 -8.99 4.75
C VAL A 143 11.81 -10.07 4.47
N ARG A 144 12.91 -10.11 5.22
CA ARG A 144 13.94 -11.14 5.07
C ARG A 144 13.38 -12.54 5.33
N ILE A 145 12.62 -12.73 6.41
CA ILE A 145 12.01 -14.04 6.76
C ILE A 145 11.12 -14.54 5.61
N VAL A 146 10.24 -13.69 5.09
CA VAL A 146 9.32 -14.05 4.00
C VAL A 146 10.08 -14.39 2.71
N ILE A 147 11.10 -13.60 2.36
CA ILE A 147 11.93 -13.86 1.17
C ILE A 147 12.70 -15.18 1.31
N GLU A 148 13.31 -15.44 2.47
CA GLU A 148 14.02 -16.71 2.69
C GLU A 148 13.07 -17.91 2.70
N ALA A 149 11.88 -17.78 3.28
CA ALA A 149 10.87 -18.83 3.25
C ALA A 149 10.43 -19.16 1.82
N ALA A 150 10.30 -18.14 0.95
CA ALA A 150 9.91 -18.32 -0.43
C ALA A 150 10.96 -19.03 -1.31
N LYS A 151 12.24 -19.00 -0.93
CA LYS A 151 13.31 -19.72 -1.66
C LYS A 151 13.20 -21.23 -1.52
N THR A 152 12.59 -21.69 -0.43
CA THR A 152 12.36 -23.11 -0.16
C THR A 152 10.88 -23.30 0.17
N PRO A 153 9.99 -23.22 -0.84
CA PRO A 153 8.57 -23.19 -0.60
C PRO A 153 8.07 -24.50 -0.01
N VAL A 154 7.27 -24.38 1.04
CA VAL A 154 6.57 -25.49 1.72
C VAL A 154 5.14 -25.04 1.93
N THR A 155 4.18 -25.91 1.62
CA THR A 155 2.75 -25.64 1.83
C THR A 155 2.24 -26.37 3.06
N LEU A 156 1.11 -25.91 3.62
CA LEU A 156 0.46 -26.57 4.75
C LEU A 156 0.10 -28.02 4.42
N ASP A 157 -0.49 -28.27 3.24
CA ASP A 157 -0.84 -29.62 2.79
C ASP A 157 0.39 -30.54 2.71
N GLN A 158 1.53 -30.01 2.26
CA GLN A 158 2.78 -30.77 2.25
C GLN A 158 3.27 -31.07 3.66
N LEU A 159 3.13 -30.15 4.61
CA LEU A 159 3.48 -30.40 6.02
C LEU A 159 2.60 -31.48 6.62
N VAL A 160 1.29 -31.46 6.36
CA VAL A 160 0.34 -32.49 6.81
C VAL A 160 0.71 -33.85 6.21
N ALA A 161 0.81 -33.94 4.88
CA ALA A 161 1.13 -35.20 4.21
C ALA A 161 2.48 -35.78 4.64
N ARG A 162 3.50 -34.93 4.82
CA ARG A 162 4.82 -35.37 5.32
C ARG A 162 4.75 -35.80 6.79
N LEU A 163 3.96 -35.15 7.64
CA LEU A 163 3.80 -35.57 9.03
C LEU A 163 3.20 -36.98 9.11
N ASP A 164 2.19 -37.26 8.30
CA ASP A 164 1.55 -38.58 8.27
C ASP A 164 2.51 -39.68 7.81
N GLY A 165 3.33 -39.40 6.80
CA GLY A 165 4.39 -40.32 6.36
C GLY A 165 5.47 -40.54 7.42
N LEU A 166 5.74 -39.56 8.28
CA LEU A 166 6.72 -39.64 9.36
C LEU A 166 6.17 -40.29 10.64
N SER A 167 4.86 -40.54 10.71
CA SER A 167 4.23 -41.02 11.94
C SER A 167 4.89 -42.29 12.51
N PRO A 168 5.18 -43.35 11.73
CA PRO A 168 5.82 -44.55 12.27
C PRO A 168 7.20 -44.29 12.87
N GLU A 169 8.01 -43.45 12.21
CA GLU A 169 9.37 -43.11 12.64
C GLU A 169 9.36 -42.20 13.89
N LEU A 170 8.41 -41.27 13.97
CA LEU A 170 8.24 -40.39 15.12
C LEU A 170 7.75 -41.13 16.38
N MET A 171 7.01 -42.23 16.19
CA MET A 171 6.59 -43.11 17.28
C MET A 171 7.67 -44.11 17.68
N ASP A 172 8.69 -44.32 16.85
CA ASP A 172 9.72 -45.32 17.12
C ASP A 172 10.67 -44.86 18.23
N THR A 173 10.52 -45.47 19.39
CA THR A 173 11.44 -45.32 20.54
C THR A 173 12.81 -45.97 20.31
N SER A 174 13.03 -46.70 19.20
CA SER A 174 14.27 -47.42 18.92
C SER A 174 15.47 -46.50 18.63
N GLY A 175 15.25 -45.18 18.46
CA GLY A 175 16.30 -44.16 18.37
C GLY A 175 17.14 -44.03 19.64
N GLY A 176 16.60 -44.43 20.79
CA GLY A 176 17.36 -44.68 22.01
C GLY A 176 17.72 -46.16 22.10
N ARG A 177 18.64 -46.65 21.26
CA ARG A 177 19.20 -47.99 21.45
C ARG A 177 19.79 -48.07 22.86
N LEU A 178 19.07 -48.71 23.79
CA LEU A 178 19.68 -49.36 24.95
C LEU A 178 20.76 -50.25 24.36
N SER A 179 22.02 -49.82 24.47
CA SER A 179 23.12 -50.54 23.85
C SER A 179 23.14 -51.94 24.45
N TRP A 180 23.46 -52.96 23.65
CA TRP A 180 23.63 -54.33 24.15
C TRP A 180 24.64 -54.41 25.31
N THR A 181 25.50 -53.39 25.44
CA THR A 181 26.40 -53.16 26.58
C THR A 181 25.74 -52.58 27.84
N GLN A 182 24.66 -51.79 27.74
CA GLN A 182 23.85 -51.37 28.90
C GLN A 182 23.03 -52.53 29.43
N ILE A 183 22.44 -53.32 28.54
CA ILE A 183 21.64 -54.50 28.91
C ILE A 183 22.50 -55.55 29.61
N LYS A 184 23.72 -55.83 29.14
CA LYS A 184 24.64 -56.79 29.78
C LYS A 184 25.10 -56.36 31.18
N ARG A 185 25.09 -55.05 31.47
CA ARG A 185 25.46 -54.49 32.77
C ARG A 185 24.31 -54.47 33.78
N GLU A 186 23.06 -54.43 33.31
CA GLU A 186 21.87 -54.52 34.16
C GLU A 186 21.43 -55.98 34.38
N LEU A 187 21.68 -56.89 33.44
CA LEU A 187 21.42 -58.34 33.64
C LEU A 187 22.26 -58.96 34.76
N SER A 188 23.38 -58.36 35.14
CA SER A 188 24.15 -58.81 36.32
C SER A 188 23.55 -58.39 37.66
N GLU A 189 22.54 -57.52 37.67
CA GLU A 189 21.98 -56.99 38.92
C GLU A 189 20.51 -57.34 39.19
N LEU A 190 19.68 -57.76 38.23
CA LEU A 190 18.24 -57.86 38.56
C LEU A 190 17.43 -58.82 37.66
N PHE A 191 17.15 -60.01 38.19
CA PHE A 191 15.99 -60.79 37.75
C PHE A 191 14.71 -60.02 38.12
N ILE A 192 14.16 -59.25 37.18
CA ILE A 192 12.76 -58.76 37.24
C ILE A 192 12.03 -59.25 36.00
N VAL A 193 11.11 -60.17 36.23
CA VAL A 193 10.05 -60.52 35.30
C VAL A 193 9.14 -59.29 35.15
N ARG A 194 9.22 -58.60 34.01
CA ARG A 194 8.29 -57.52 33.66
C ARG A 194 7.28 -58.05 32.63
N HIS A 195 6.02 -58.13 33.06
CA HIS A 195 4.85 -58.44 32.24
C HIS A 195 4.63 -57.42 31.11
N GLU A 196 3.99 -57.90 30.05
CA GLU A 196 3.72 -57.31 28.73
C GLU A 196 3.67 -55.78 28.65
N ALA A 197 4.60 -55.21 27.89
CA ALA A 197 4.70 -53.79 27.61
C ALA A 197 3.57 -53.32 26.69
N THR A 198 2.50 -52.78 27.25
CA THR A 198 1.61 -51.89 26.50
C THR A 198 2.36 -50.55 26.31
N PRO A 199 2.60 -50.07 25.06
CA PRO A 199 3.28 -48.79 24.85
C PRO A 199 2.53 -47.65 25.56
N SER A 200 3.26 -46.71 26.17
CA SER A 200 2.66 -45.52 26.79
C SER A 200 1.81 -44.76 25.75
N PRO A 201 0.58 -44.34 26.07
CA PRO A 201 -0.29 -43.64 25.11
C PRO A 201 0.16 -42.19 24.82
N GLN A 202 1.23 -41.70 25.46
CA GLN A 202 1.64 -40.30 25.35
C GLN A 202 2.15 -39.88 23.95
N PRO A 203 2.97 -40.66 23.23
CA PRO A 203 3.42 -40.29 21.88
C PRO A 203 2.27 -40.25 20.87
N VAL A 204 1.34 -41.20 20.94
CA VAL A 204 0.13 -41.24 20.09
C VAL A 204 -0.71 -39.99 20.32
N LYS A 205 -1.00 -39.65 21.58
CA LYS A 205 -1.75 -38.43 21.93
C LYS A 205 -1.04 -37.14 21.50
N ARG A 206 0.30 -37.10 21.53
CA ARG A 206 1.10 -35.95 21.02
C ARG A 206 0.96 -35.81 19.51
N MET A 207 1.00 -36.93 18.78
CA MET A 207 0.78 -36.94 17.33
C MET A 207 -0.61 -36.45 16.95
N GLU A 208 -1.64 -36.92 17.65
CA GLU A 208 -3.02 -36.45 17.44
C GLU A 208 -3.15 -34.94 17.67
N ARG A 209 -2.54 -34.40 18.74
CA ARG A 209 -2.50 -32.95 18.97
C ARG A 209 -1.73 -32.20 17.89
N ALA A 210 -0.61 -32.75 17.42
CA ALA A 210 0.16 -32.14 16.33
C ALA A 210 -0.69 -32.03 15.05
N ARG A 211 -1.43 -33.08 14.69
CA ARG A 211 -2.38 -33.08 13.56
C ARG A 211 -3.47 -32.02 13.74
N MET A 212 -4.13 -32.01 14.90
CA MET A 212 -5.15 -31.01 15.22
C MET A 212 -4.62 -29.58 15.11
N PHE A 213 -3.38 -29.33 15.55
CA PHE A 213 -2.75 -28.03 15.40
C PHE A 213 -2.47 -27.66 13.94
N LEU A 214 -2.04 -28.61 13.08
CA LEU A 214 -1.89 -28.31 11.65
C LEU A 214 -3.23 -28.00 10.98
N GLU A 215 -4.27 -28.79 11.28
CA GLU A 215 -5.63 -28.59 10.73
C GLU A 215 -6.23 -27.23 11.13
N THR A 216 -5.90 -26.75 12.34
CA THR A 216 -6.34 -25.44 12.84
C THR A 216 -5.38 -24.29 12.48
N GLY A 217 -4.36 -24.55 11.66
CA GLY A 217 -3.38 -23.53 11.24
C GLY A 217 -2.39 -23.11 12.33
N ARG A 218 -2.29 -23.83 13.44
CA ARG A 218 -1.33 -23.59 14.54
C ARG A 218 0.00 -24.30 14.31
N ILE A 219 0.69 -23.96 13.22
CA ILE A 219 1.88 -24.68 12.75
C ILE A 219 3.04 -24.66 13.77
N ALA A 220 3.27 -23.54 14.45
CA ALA A 220 4.33 -23.46 15.48
C ALA A 220 4.06 -24.43 16.66
N ALA A 221 2.80 -24.55 17.08
CA ALA A 221 2.40 -25.48 18.14
C ALA A 221 2.53 -26.94 17.68
N ALA A 222 2.17 -27.25 16.44
CA ALA A 222 2.40 -28.57 15.85
C ALA A 222 3.90 -28.93 15.84
N ALA A 223 4.76 -28.00 15.41
CA ALA A 223 6.21 -28.20 15.42
C ALA A 223 6.77 -28.46 16.83
N ALA A 224 6.20 -27.80 17.85
CA ALA A 224 6.57 -28.03 19.24
C ALA A 224 6.15 -29.43 19.73
N GLU A 225 4.93 -29.88 19.42
CA GLU A 225 4.46 -31.23 19.78
C GLU A 225 5.32 -32.32 19.14
N VAL A 226 5.64 -32.19 17.85
CA VAL A 226 6.49 -33.15 17.13
C VAL A 226 7.91 -33.14 17.65
N SER A 227 8.46 -31.98 18.04
CA SER A 227 9.79 -31.92 18.64
C SER A 227 9.91 -32.62 20.00
N ASN A 228 8.78 -32.92 20.65
CA ASN A 228 8.73 -33.66 21.90
C ASN A 228 8.42 -35.16 21.71
N LEU A 229 8.37 -35.64 20.47
CA LEU A 229 8.18 -37.06 20.18
C LEU A 229 9.51 -37.83 20.29
N PRO A 230 9.48 -39.13 20.63
CA PRO A 230 10.69 -39.94 20.76
C PRO A 230 11.56 -39.96 19.51
N GLY A 231 10.96 -40.01 18.31
CA GLY A 231 11.67 -39.99 17.04
C GLY A 231 12.03 -38.59 16.52
N ALA A 232 11.89 -37.52 17.32
CA ALA A 232 12.14 -36.15 16.86
C ALA A 232 13.60 -35.91 16.40
N ASP A 233 14.54 -36.69 16.93
CA ASP A 233 15.95 -36.66 16.56
C ASP A 233 16.27 -37.42 15.27
N SER A 234 15.27 -37.96 14.58
CA SER A 234 15.50 -38.53 13.27
C SER A 234 15.80 -37.42 12.24
N ALA A 235 16.62 -37.73 11.23
CA ALA A 235 16.96 -36.77 10.19
C ALA A 235 15.72 -36.20 9.46
N PRO A 236 14.74 -37.00 9.03
CA PRO A 236 13.55 -36.47 8.37
C PRO A 236 12.61 -35.75 9.34
N ALA A 237 12.53 -36.15 10.63
CA ALA A 237 11.79 -35.42 11.65
C ALA A 237 12.35 -34.01 11.87
N ARG A 238 13.68 -33.88 12.05
CA ARG A 238 14.33 -32.57 12.18
C ARG A 238 14.08 -31.66 10.97
N ARG A 239 14.12 -32.22 9.76
CA ARG A 239 13.84 -31.47 8.52
C ARG A 239 12.39 -30.98 8.51
N TRP A 240 11.43 -31.84 8.86
CA TRP A 240 10.02 -31.47 8.96
C TRP A 240 9.79 -30.37 10.01
N ILE A 241 10.39 -30.49 11.20
CA ILE A 241 10.28 -29.47 12.27
C ILE A 241 10.85 -28.13 11.78
N ALA A 242 11.99 -28.14 11.10
CA ALA A 242 12.60 -26.92 10.55
C ALA A 242 11.70 -26.27 9.48
N ASP A 243 11.13 -27.06 8.58
CA ASP A 243 10.19 -26.59 7.55
C ASP A 243 8.92 -26.00 8.17
N ALA A 244 8.34 -26.67 9.16
CA ALA A 244 7.15 -26.19 9.88
C ALA A 244 7.42 -24.87 10.62
N ARG A 245 8.55 -24.74 11.32
CA ARG A 245 8.96 -23.49 11.99
C ARG A 245 9.20 -22.36 11.01
N ARG A 246 9.84 -22.64 9.88
CA ARG A 246 10.08 -21.66 8.80
C ARG A 246 8.76 -21.16 8.22
N TYR A 247 7.82 -22.06 7.96
CA TYR A 247 6.49 -21.71 7.48
C TYR A 247 5.72 -20.85 8.49
N ALA A 248 5.72 -21.23 9.77
CA ALA A 248 5.08 -20.45 10.83
C ALA A 248 5.68 -19.04 10.95
N ALA A 249 7.01 -18.93 10.97
CA ALA A 249 7.69 -17.64 11.01
C ALA A 249 7.38 -16.75 9.79
N ALA A 250 7.17 -17.36 8.62
CA ALA A 250 6.74 -16.63 7.43
C ALA A 250 5.30 -16.10 7.57
N GLN A 251 4.39 -16.87 8.15
CA GLN A 251 3.02 -16.41 8.44
C GLN A 251 3.01 -15.28 9.46
N ASP A 252 3.74 -15.41 10.58
CA ASP A 252 3.85 -14.35 11.59
C ASP A 252 4.44 -13.07 11.00
N ALA A 253 5.45 -13.20 10.13
CA ALA A 253 6.03 -12.07 9.41
C ALA A 253 5.02 -11.42 8.45
N LEU A 254 4.22 -12.21 7.74
CA LEU A 254 3.16 -11.69 6.86
C LEU A 254 2.07 -10.96 7.65
N ASP A 255 1.63 -11.50 8.78
CA ASP A 255 0.66 -10.86 9.67
C ASP A 255 1.15 -9.47 10.14
N LEU A 256 2.45 -9.38 10.48
CA LEU A 256 3.08 -8.10 10.85
C LEU A 256 3.10 -7.11 9.67
N LEU A 257 3.44 -7.57 8.46
CA LEU A 257 3.45 -6.70 7.27
C LEU A 257 2.04 -6.22 6.91
N GLU A 258 1.03 -7.07 7.03
CA GLU A 258 -0.37 -6.71 6.81
C GLU A 258 -0.88 -5.71 7.86
N THR A 259 -0.57 -5.96 9.14
CA THR A 259 -0.92 -5.02 10.23
C THR A 259 -0.30 -3.64 9.99
N THR A 260 0.94 -3.61 9.51
CA THR A 260 1.64 -2.37 9.16
C THR A 260 0.97 -1.67 7.98
N ALA A 261 0.60 -2.42 6.95
CA ALA A 261 -0.11 -1.89 5.80
C ALA A 261 -1.48 -1.32 6.18
N ILE A 262 -2.16 -1.84 7.20
CA ILE A 262 -3.43 -1.27 7.69
C ILE A 262 -3.18 -0.02 8.57
N SER A 263 -2.21 -0.10 9.47
CA SER A 263 -2.05 0.86 10.57
C SER A 263 -1.26 2.12 10.17
N ASP A 264 -0.54 2.11 9.04
CA ASP A 264 0.25 3.24 8.50
C ASP A 264 1.18 3.89 9.56
N GLU A 265 1.60 3.12 10.55
CA GLU A 265 2.30 3.61 11.74
C GLU A 265 3.83 3.57 11.56
N ALA A 266 4.28 2.91 10.50
CA ALA A 266 5.69 2.83 10.13
C ALA A 266 5.92 3.50 8.77
N ARG A 267 7.14 3.99 8.56
CA ARG A 267 7.68 4.65 7.35
C ARG A 267 7.56 3.79 6.09
N LEU A 268 6.33 3.53 5.63
CA LEU A 268 6.05 2.87 4.37
C LEU A 268 6.51 3.75 3.22
N ARG A 269 6.95 3.13 2.13
CA ARG A 269 7.31 3.84 0.90
C ARG A 269 6.21 3.75 -0.15
N ASP A 270 6.07 4.79 -0.95
CA ASP A 270 5.23 4.80 -2.15
C ASP A 270 5.91 4.07 -3.33
N GLY A 271 5.27 4.03 -4.51
CA GLY A 271 5.79 3.33 -5.70
C GLY A 271 6.99 3.96 -6.35
N GLN A 272 7.35 5.15 -5.89
CA GLN A 272 8.55 5.86 -6.27
C GLN A 272 9.62 5.79 -5.16
N GLY A 273 9.38 5.00 -4.10
CA GLY A 273 10.28 4.86 -2.97
C GLY A 273 10.27 6.05 -2.01
N ARG A 274 9.30 6.97 -2.06
CA ARG A 274 9.23 8.12 -1.15
C ARG A 274 8.52 7.73 0.14
N PRO A 275 8.93 8.25 1.31
CA PRO A 275 8.24 7.96 2.57
C PRO A 275 6.81 8.54 2.55
N VAL A 276 5.85 7.73 3.00
CA VAL A 276 4.47 8.18 3.22
C VAL A 276 4.44 8.97 4.53
N MET A 277 4.18 10.28 4.46
CA MET A 277 4.22 11.17 5.63
C MET A 277 2.86 11.34 6.33
N GLN A 278 1.81 10.67 5.86
CA GLN A 278 0.46 10.87 6.39
C GLN A 278 0.12 9.77 7.42
N PRO A 279 -0.23 10.11 8.67
CA PRO A 279 -0.68 9.14 9.66
C PRO A 279 -2.06 8.57 9.29
N SER A 280 -2.32 7.32 9.68
CA SER A 280 -3.57 6.61 9.40
C SER A 280 -4.80 7.34 9.98
N PRO A 281 -5.93 7.45 9.25
CA PRO A 281 -7.15 8.10 9.73
C PRO A 281 -7.85 7.33 10.87
N VAL A 282 -7.30 6.18 11.30
CA VAL A 282 -7.86 5.28 12.32
C VAL A 282 -7.34 5.60 13.73
N LYS A 283 -6.53 6.66 13.91
CA LYS A 283 -6.18 7.19 15.25
C LYS A 283 -6.88 8.53 15.50
N PRO A 284 -7.54 8.72 16.67
CA PRO A 284 -8.10 10.01 17.07
C PRO A 284 -7.02 11.05 17.36
#